data_AF-A0A522EN85-F1
#
_entry.id   AF-A0A522EN85-F1
#
_cell.length_a   1.000
_cell.length_b   1.000
_cell.length_c   1.000
_cell.angle_alpha   90.00
_cell.angle_beta   90.00
_cell.angle_gamma   90.00
#
_symmetry.space_group_name_H-M   'P 1'
#
loop_
_entity.id
_entity.type
_entity.pdbx_description
1 polymer ?
#
loop_
_entity_poly.entity_id
_entity_poly.type
_entity_poly.pdbx_seq_one_letter_code
_entity_poly.pdbx_strand_id
1 'polypeptide(L)'
;MNDYLILKLQGPMQAWGKESFEGLRPSELFPGRSALLGLLAACLGIDRNDREGQQTLAASVYFAVRVDPVFDKETKKPIATQKMTDYHTVKNAREDYRGLKSHGTIQTWREYWQDACYTVAVWNTNKAIVTLAEIAQAVKHPLYTPVLGRRSCPLARPLFETTLTSESALAALAQIGNHQGTVYSEEPSKCAIELKKRDVPITHQPRQFASRTVYLTTSQGVPHVPQ
;
A
#
# COMPACT_ATOMS: atom_id res chain seq x y z
N MET A 1 -8.40 -0.68 -23.93
CA MET A 1 -7.10 -1.07 -23.31
C MET A 1 -6.52 0.16 -22.67
N ASN A 2 -5.94 0.01 -21.48
CA ASN A 2 -5.33 1.09 -20.70
C ASN A 2 -3.85 0.76 -20.46
N ASP A 3 -3.05 1.79 -20.21
CA ASP A 3 -1.67 1.64 -19.76
C ASP A 3 -1.62 1.50 -18.24
N TYR A 4 -0.72 0.63 -17.79
CA TYR A 4 -0.52 0.29 -16.39
C TYR A 4 0.96 0.41 -16.02
N LEU A 5 1.22 1.02 -14.87
CA LEU A 5 2.52 0.99 -14.21
C LEU A 5 2.48 -0.11 -13.16
N ILE A 6 3.41 -1.05 -13.28
CA ILE A 6 3.55 -2.16 -12.34
C ILE A 6 4.65 -1.85 -11.34
N LEU A 7 4.31 -1.98 -10.06
CA LEU A 7 5.20 -1.79 -8.93
C LEU A 7 5.36 -3.08 -8.13
N LYS A 8 6.52 -3.26 -7.51
CA LYS A 8 6.82 -4.34 -6.58
C LYS A 8 7.11 -3.79 -5.19
N LEU A 9 6.28 -4.19 -4.23
CA LEU A 9 6.44 -3.84 -2.82
C LEU A 9 6.99 -5.06 -2.09
N GLN A 10 8.32 -5.10 -1.99
CA GLN A 10 9.04 -6.21 -1.38
C GLN A 10 10.09 -5.66 -0.41
N GLY A 11 10.09 -6.19 0.79
CA GLY A 11 11.00 -5.85 1.88
C GLY A 11 10.84 -6.86 3.01
N PRO A 12 11.81 -6.95 3.92
CA PRO A 12 11.78 -7.94 5.00
C PRO A 12 10.59 -7.74 5.95
N MET A 13 10.18 -6.48 6.14
CA MET A 13 9.03 -6.11 6.96
C MET A 13 8.21 -5.02 6.25
N GLN A 14 6.89 -5.07 6.38
CA GLN A 14 5.97 -4.07 5.83
C GLN A 14 4.86 -3.75 6.84
N ALA A 15 4.26 -2.56 6.74
CA ALA A 15 3.16 -2.18 7.63
C ALA A 15 2.12 -1.28 6.95
N TRP A 16 0.90 -1.78 6.84
CA TRP A 16 -0.19 -1.10 6.13
C TRP A 16 -1.30 -0.73 7.11
N GLY A 17 -1.30 0.52 7.58
CA GLY A 17 -2.15 0.92 8.71
C GLY A 17 -3.65 0.61 8.53
N LYS A 18 -4.26 0.06 9.58
CA LYS A 18 -5.72 0.00 9.80
C LYS A 18 -6.15 1.16 10.72
N GLU A 19 -7.44 1.47 10.78
CA GLU A 19 -7.99 2.44 11.71
C GLU A 19 -7.60 2.13 13.17
N SER A 20 -7.06 3.14 13.87
CA SER A 20 -6.79 3.08 15.31
C SER A 20 -6.48 4.48 15.85
N PHE A 21 -6.98 4.78 17.05
CA PHE A 21 -6.65 5.97 17.83
C PHE A 21 -5.82 5.62 19.09
N GLU A 22 -5.49 4.35 19.29
CA GLU A 22 -4.93 3.78 20.52
C GLU A 22 -3.40 3.63 20.44
N GLY A 23 -2.75 3.00 21.42
CA GLY A 23 -1.32 2.66 21.36
C GLY A 23 -0.99 1.50 20.41
N LEU A 24 -1.99 0.67 20.08
CA LEU A 24 -1.87 -0.40 19.09
C LEU A 24 -1.87 0.20 17.67
N ARG A 25 -0.99 -0.28 16.81
CA ARG A 25 -0.85 0.15 15.43
C ARG A 25 -1.02 -1.07 14.52
N PRO A 26 -2.28 -1.48 14.25
CA PRO A 26 -2.58 -2.65 13.45
C PRO A 26 -2.10 -2.52 12.01
N SER A 27 -1.81 -3.65 11.37
CA SER A 27 -1.44 -3.74 9.96
C SER A 27 -2.43 -4.62 9.18
N GLU A 28 -2.96 -4.06 8.12
CA GLU A 28 -3.78 -4.72 7.11
C GLU A 28 -2.96 -5.68 6.26
N LEU A 29 -3.64 -6.69 5.70
CA LEU A 29 -3.03 -7.73 4.88
C LEU A 29 -2.31 -7.20 3.64
N PHE A 30 -2.78 -6.09 3.07
CA PHE A 30 -2.26 -5.50 1.83
C PHE A 30 -2.24 -3.96 1.93
N PRO A 31 -1.41 -3.27 1.13
CA PRO A 31 -1.36 -1.81 1.11
C PRO A 31 -2.70 -1.22 0.66
N GLY A 32 -3.32 -0.43 1.53
CA GLY A 32 -4.51 0.36 1.20
C GLY A 32 -4.20 1.56 0.31
N ARG A 33 -5.25 2.19 -0.21
CA ARG A 33 -5.18 3.36 -1.11
C ARG A 33 -4.36 4.50 -0.50
N SER A 34 -4.58 4.83 0.77
CA SER A 34 -3.83 5.88 1.47
C SER A 34 -2.33 5.61 1.55
N ALA A 35 -1.92 4.36 1.74
CA ALA A 35 -0.52 3.97 1.80
C ALA A 35 0.15 4.09 0.43
N LEU A 36 -0.52 3.63 -0.63
CA LEU A 36 -0.03 3.75 -2.00
C LEU A 36 0.06 5.20 -2.46
N LEU A 37 -0.94 6.03 -2.16
CA LEU A 37 -0.90 7.46 -2.42
C LEU A 37 0.26 8.14 -1.69
N GLY A 38 0.47 7.81 -0.41
CA GLY A 38 1.59 8.35 0.36
C GLY A 38 2.96 7.93 -0.20
N LEU A 39 3.07 6.69 -0.70
CA LEU A 39 4.28 6.19 -1.35
C LEU A 39 4.56 6.94 -2.66
N LEU A 40 3.55 7.09 -3.53
CA LEU A 40 3.70 7.83 -4.78
C LEU A 40 3.98 9.31 -4.54
N ALA A 41 3.30 9.93 -3.56
CA ALA A 41 3.54 11.30 -3.15
C ALA A 41 4.98 11.51 -2.68
N ALA A 42 5.55 10.56 -1.92
CA ALA A 42 6.95 10.61 -1.52
C ALA A 42 7.89 10.56 -2.73
N CYS A 43 7.62 9.68 -3.70
CA CYS A 43 8.41 9.61 -4.92
C CYS A 43 8.33 10.91 -5.72
N LEU A 44 7.14 11.49 -5.84
CA LEU A 44 6.85 12.74 -6.56
C LEU A 44 7.33 14.00 -5.81
N GLY A 45 7.73 13.89 -4.54
CA GLY A 45 8.14 15.05 -3.75
C GLY A 45 6.99 15.91 -3.20
N ILE A 46 5.77 15.38 -3.15
CA ILE A 46 4.60 16.12 -2.67
C ILE A 46 4.65 16.24 -1.15
N ASP A 47 4.65 17.48 -0.67
CA ASP A 47 4.73 17.77 0.76
C ASP A 47 3.43 17.46 1.52
N ARG A 48 3.57 17.21 2.83
CA ARG A 48 2.40 16.94 3.71
C ARG A 48 1.42 18.11 3.80
N ASN A 49 1.91 19.34 3.60
CA ASN A 49 1.11 20.55 3.63
C ASN A 49 0.55 20.92 2.25
N ASP A 50 1.03 20.28 1.18
CA ASP A 50 0.52 20.47 -0.18
C ASP A 50 -0.77 19.66 -0.36
N ARG A 51 -1.89 20.26 0.05
CA ARG A 51 -3.21 19.64 -0.05
C ARG A 51 -3.67 19.49 -1.49
N GLU A 52 -3.31 20.44 -2.34
CA GLU A 52 -3.71 20.46 -3.74
C GLU A 52 -2.99 19.34 -4.50
N GLY A 53 -1.67 19.23 -4.37
CA GLY A 53 -0.89 18.14 -4.96
C GLY A 53 -1.36 16.76 -4.48
N GLN A 54 -1.65 16.61 -3.19
CA GLN A 54 -2.22 15.36 -2.65
C GLN A 54 -3.58 15.01 -3.26
N GLN A 55 -4.48 16.01 -3.39
CA GLN A 55 -5.79 15.80 -3.98
C GLN A 55 -5.70 15.49 -5.48
N THR A 56 -4.84 16.20 -6.18
CA THR A 56 -4.59 16.02 -7.62
C THR A 56 -4.02 14.64 -7.91
N LEU A 57 -3.04 14.17 -7.13
CA LEU A 57 -2.56 12.79 -7.21
C LEU A 57 -3.68 11.79 -6.91
N ALA A 58 -4.41 11.98 -5.81
CA ALA A 58 -5.50 11.09 -5.43
C ALA A 58 -6.64 11.03 -6.46
N ALA A 59 -6.90 12.09 -7.22
CA ALA A 59 -7.88 12.09 -8.30
C ALA A 59 -7.34 11.49 -9.61
N SER A 60 -6.02 11.40 -9.76
CA SER A 60 -5.37 11.00 -11.01
C SER A 60 -5.14 9.50 -11.15
N VAL A 61 -5.21 8.72 -10.06
CA VAL A 61 -4.86 7.28 -10.10
C VAL A 61 -5.84 6.36 -9.41
N TYR A 62 -5.91 5.15 -9.94
CA TYR A 62 -6.51 3.96 -9.34
C TYR A 62 -5.44 2.87 -9.12
N PHE A 63 -5.75 1.93 -8.23
CA PHE A 63 -4.87 0.84 -7.85
C PHE A 63 -5.51 -0.54 -7.95
N ALA A 64 -4.68 -1.55 -8.19
CA ALA A 64 -5.00 -2.94 -7.92
C ALA A 64 -3.77 -3.60 -7.29
N VAL A 65 -3.99 -4.40 -6.25
CA VAL A 65 -2.91 -5.01 -5.47
C VAL A 65 -3.09 -6.50 -5.48
N ARG A 66 -2.09 -7.24 -5.97
CA ARG A 66 -1.99 -8.69 -5.77
C ARG A 66 -1.10 -8.98 -4.56
N VAL A 67 -1.61 -9.81 -3.66
CA VAL A 67 -0.81 -10.41 -2.58
C VAL A 67 -0.09 -11.61 -3.19
N ASP A 68 1.22 -11.48 -3.39
CA ASP A 68 2.04 -12.52 -4.02
C ASP A 68 2.42 -13.58 -2.99
N PRO A 69 2.13 -14.88 -3.23
CA PRO A 69 2.68 -15.95 -2.40
C PRO A 69 4.20 -15.98 -2.53
N VAL A 70 4.87 -16.15 -1.39
CA VAL A 70 6.32 -16.36 -1.36
C VAL A 70 6.60 -17.83 -1.30
N PHE A 71 7.61 -18.29 -2.05
CA PHE A 71 8.02 -19.68 -2.09
C PHE A 71 9.44 -19.82 -1.61
N ASP A 72 9.67 -20.87 -0.83
CA ASP A 72 10.99 -21.28 -0.44
C ASP A 72 11.82 -21.66 -1.68
N LYS A 73 13.06 -21.17 -1.72
CA LYS A 73 13.90 -21.30 -2.93
C LYS A 73 14.28 -22.75 -3.21
N GLU A 74 14.47 -23.57 -2.17
CA GLU A 74 14.96 -24.94 -2.26
C GLU A 74 13.80 -25.93 -2.42
N THR A 75 12.84 -25.87 -1.50
CA THR A 75 11.71 -26.80 -1.42
C THR A 75 10.56 -26.45 -2.36
N LYS A 76 10.53 -25.23 -2.92
CA LYS A 76 9.44 -24.68 -3.74
C LYS A 76 8.07 -24.69 -3.05
N LYS A 77 8.03 -24.86 -1.73
CA LYS A 77 6.80 -24.81 -0.93
C LYS A 77 6.42 -23.37 -0.61
N PRO A 78 5.12 -23.05 -0.51
CA PRO A 78 4.69 -21.72 -0.11
C PRO A 78 5.12 -21.45 1.34
N ILE A 79 5.69 -20.27 1.57
CA ILE A 79 5.98 -19.72 2.88
C ILE A 79 4.77 -18.91 3.30
N ALA A 80 4.20 -19.26 4.45
CA ALA A 80 3.11 -18.49 5.04
C ALA A 80 3.65 -17.13 5.50
N THR A 81 3.08 -16.04 4.99
CA THR A 81 3.38 -14.69 5.49
C THR A 81 2.97 -14.58 6.94
N GLN A 82 3.86 -14.10 7.80
CA GLN A 82 3.61 -14.00 9.23
C GLN A 82 3.42 -12.56 9.67
N LYS A 83 2.58 -12.36 10.67
CA LYS A 83 2.39 -11.07 11.33
C LYS A 83 3.16 -11.07 12.66
N MET A 84 3.94 -10.02 12.88
CA MET A 84 4.69 -9.78 14.12
C MET A 84 4.16 -8.52 14.82
N THR A 85 4.09 -8.56 16.14
CA THR A 85 3.78 -7.37 16.97
C THR A 85 5.02 -6.92 17.72
N ASP A 86 5.55 -5.76 17.33
CA ASP A 86 6.68 -5.10 17.98
C ASP A 86 6.22 -4.32 19.22
N TYR A 87 6.78 -4.63 20.39
CA TYR A 87 6.60 -3.84 21.61
C TYR A 87 7.55 -2.64 21.59
N HIS A 88 7.00 -1.48 21.24
CA HIS A 88 7.76 -0.30 20.92
C HIS A 88 7.52 0.81 21.95
N THR A 89 8.56 1.13 22.73
CA THR A 89 8.50 2.18 23.76
C THR A 89 9.05 3.51 23.25
N VAL A 90 8.57 4.61 23.82
CA VAL A 90 9.11 5.96 23.57
C VAL A 90 9.37 6.64 24.89
N LYS A 91 10.63 6.98 25.16
CA LYS A 91 11.03 7.79 26.31
C LYS A 91 10.78 9.27 26.02
N ASN A 92 10.46 10.04 27.06
CA ASN A 92 10.26 11.49 26.97
C ASN A 92 9.22 11.88 25.89
N ALA A 93 8.15 11.09 25.75
CA ALA A 93 7.09 11.38 24.81
C ALA A 93 6.27 12.58 25.30
N ARG A 94 5.88 13.47 24.38
CA ARG A 94 5.05 14.64 24.70
C ARG A 94 3.79 14.25 25.47
N GLU A 95 3.44 15.06 26.47
CA GLU A 95 2.22 14.91 27.25
C GLU A 95 1.04 15.65 26.60
N ASP A 96 1.30 16.82 26.01
CA ASP A 96 0.32 17.65 25.30
C ASP A 96 0.89 18.04 23.92
N TYR A 97 0.03 18.50 23.01
CA TYR A 97 0.43 19.12 21.75
C TYR A 97 1.06 20.50 21.93
N ARG A 98 0.88 21.14 23.10
CA ARG A 98 1.47 22.44 23.45
C ARG A 98 2.43 22.31 24.64
N GLY A 99 3.54 23.05 24.59
CA GLY A 99 4.55 23.07 25.66
C GLY A 99 5.59 21.96 25.55
N LEU A 100 6.40 21.79 26.61
CA LEU A 100 7.58 20.92 26.62
C LEU A 100 7.51 19.77 27.65
N LYS A 101 6.35 19.55 28.28
CA LYS A 101 6.17 18.47 29.25
C LYS A 101 6.15 17.10 28.55
N SER A 102 6.69 16.10 29.22
CA SER A 102 6.82 14.75 28.68
C SER A 102 6.59 13.67 29.72
N HIS A 103 5.97 12.57 29.31
CA HIS A 103 5.93 11.33 30.07
C HIS A 103 7.31 10.68 30.14
N GLY A 104 7.58 9.93 31.22
CA GLY A 104 8.83 9.16 31.34
C GLY A 104 8.99 8.11 30.24
N THR A 105 8.00 7.21 30.09
CA THR A 105 7.98 6.22 28.99
C THR A 105 6.53 5.89 28.64
N ILE A 106 6.19 5.94 27.35
CA ILE A 106 4.92 5.42 26.83
C ILE A 106 5.16 4.12 26.06
N GLN A 107 4.11 3.32 25.93
CA GLN A 107 4.13 2.02 25.27
C GLN A 107 3.25 2.03 24.02
N THR A 108 3.72 1.39 22.95
CA THR A 108 2.96 1.15 21.73
C THR A 108 3.21 -0.27 21.25
N TRP A 109 2.23 -0.86 20.56
CA TRP A 109 2.35 -2.18 19.93
C TRP A 109 2.15 -2.02 18.44
N ARG A 110 3.12 -2.45 17.63
CA ARG A 110 3.11 -2.15 16.19
C ARG A 110 3.16 -3.43 15.40
N GLU A 111 2.11 -3.68 14.63
CA GLU A 111 2.04 -4.87 13.78
C GLU A 111 2.81 -4.67 12.48
N TYR A 112 3.54 -5.69 12.05
CA TYR A 112 4.26 -5.77 10.78
C TYR A 112 3.98 -7.10 10.10
N TRP A 113 3.97 -7.09 8.78
CA TRP A 113 4.05 -8.31 7.97
C TRP A 113 5.50 -8.63 7.64
N GLN A 114 5.88 -9.88 7.84
CA GLN A 114 7.18 -10.43 7.47
C GLN A 114 7.06 -11.22 6.17
N ASP A 115 8.10 -11.12 5.33
CA ASP A 115 8.21 -11.82 4.04
C ASP A 115 7.00 -11.63 3.12
N ALA A 116 6.20 -10.59 3.32
CA ALA A 116 5.10 -10.26 2.44
C ALA A 116 5.63 -9.66 1.13
N CYS A 117 5.02 -10.04 0.02
CA CYS A 117 5.32 -9.52 -1.31
C CYS A 117 4.03 -9.06 -1.98
N TYR A 118 4.07 -7.89 -2.62
CA TYR A 118 2.92 -7.39 -3.37
C TYR A 118 3.32 -6.91 -4.76
N THR A 119 2.43 -7.14 -5.73
CA THR A 119 2.47 -6.51 -7.05
C THR A 119 1.33 -5.52 -7.14
N VAL A 120 1.63 -4.27 -7.50
CA VAL A 120 0.63 -3.20 -7.63
C VAL A 120 0.55 -2.76 -9.07
N ALA A 121 -0.66 -2.73 -9.63
CA ALA A 121 -0.96 -2.04 -10.87
C ALA A 121 -1.52 -0.65 -10.54
N VAL A 122 -0.93 0.37 -11.16
CA VAL A 122 -1.40 1.76 -11.12
C VAL A 122 -1.85 2.14 -12.51
N TRP A 123 -3.00 2.80 -12.63
CA TRP A 123 -3.45 3.39 -13.90
C TRP A 123 -4.11 4.73 -13.66
N ASN A 124 -4.15 5.54 -14.70
CA ASN A 124 -4.75 6.85 -14.64
C ASN A 124 -6.29 6.80 -14.68
N THR A 125 -6.93 7.77 -14.02
CA THR A 125 -8.36 8.04 -14.23
C THR A 125 -8.56 8.82 -15.54
N ASN A 126 -9.79 8.89 -16.03
CA ASN A 126 -10.14 9.68 -17.23
C ASN A 126 -9.90 11.19 -17.06
N LYS A 127 -9.68 11.66 -15.82
CA LYS A 127 -9.44 13.07 -15.48
C LYS A 127 -8.06 13.27 -14.86
N ALA A 128 -7.12 12.36 -15.15
CA ALA A 128 -5.80 12.42 -14.56
C ALA A 128 -5.04 13.68 -15.00
N ILE A 129 -4.50 14.38 -14.02
CA ILE A 129 -3.58 15.50 -14.22
C ILE A 129 -2.15 14.99 -14.05
N VAL A 130 -1.90 14.17 -13.02
CA VAL A 130 -0.61 13.48 -12.86
C VAL A 130 -0.59 12.25 -13.76
N THR A 131 0.28 12.27 -14.76
CA THR A 131 0.38 11.21 -15.77
C THR A 131 1.13 9.98 -15.24
N LEU A 132 0.81 8.82 -15.81
CA LEU A 132 1.49 7.57 -15.49
C LEU A 132 3.00 7.62 -15.79
N ALA A 133 3.38 8.37 -16.83
CA ALA A 133 4.77 8.58 -17.21
C ALA A 133 5.54 9.38 -16.14
N GLU A 134 4.95 10.45 -15.61
CA GLU A 134 5.53 11.23 -14.50
C GLU A 134 5.69 10.36 -13.25
N ILE A 135 4.68 9.55 -12.91
CA ILE A 135 4.75 8.62 -11.78
C ILE A 135 5.86 7.58 -12.00
N ALA A 136 5.97 7.03 -13.20
CA ALA A 136 7.00 6.05 -13.53
C ALA A 136 8.41 6.63 -13.39
N GLN A 137 8.63 7.88 -13.81
CA GLN A 137 9.91 8.58 -13.61
C GLN A 137 10.19 8.84 -12.14
N ALA A 138 9.21 9.35 -11.40
CA ALA A 138 9.34 9.63 -9.97
C ALA A 138 9.64 8.37 -9.16
N VAL A 139 9.04 7.23 -9.51
CA VAL A 139 9.31 5.95 -8.84
C VAL A 139 10.73 5.43 -9.12
N LYS A 140 11.30 5.72 -10.29
CA LYS A 140 12.70 5.38 -10.64
C LYS A 140 13.69 6.33 -9.96
N HIS A 141 13.30 7.58 -9.76
CA HIS A 141 14.13 8.64 -9.20
C HIS A 141 13.36 9.39 -8.08
N PRO A 142 13.13 8.74 -6.93
CA PRO A 142 12.26 9.29 -5.89
C PRO A 142 12.91 10.48 -5.17
N LEU A 143 12.13 11.56 -4.96
CA LEU A 143 12.62 12.74 -4.26
C LEU A 143 12.72 12.53 -2.74
N TYR A 144 11.68 11.95 -2.12
CA TYR A 144 11.73 11.50 -0.73
C TYR A 144 11.96 9.99 -0.64
N THR A 145 12.57 9.53 0.46
CA THR A 145 12.84 8.11 0.70
C THR A 145 11.56 7.27 0.66
N PRO A 146 11.37 6.39 -0.34
CA PRO A 146 10.23 5.49 -0.37
C PRO A 146 10.38 4.41 0.70
N VAL A 147 9.28 4.05 1.36
CA VAL A 147 9.27 3.05 2.45
C VAL A 147 7.97 2.25 2.40
N LEU A 148 8.00 1.01 2.92
CA LEU A 148 6.84 0.10 2.92
C LEU A 148 5.96 0.36 4.16
N GLY A 149 5.34 1.55 4.13
CA GLY A 149 4.39 2.04 5.13
C GLY A 149 5.03 2.75 6.32
N ARG A 150 5.97 2.13 7.02
CA ARG A 150 6.76 2.78 8.10
C ARG A 150 8.19 3.03 7.64
N ARG A 151 8.83 4.09 8.17
CA ARG A 151 10.21 4.45 7.81
C ARG A 151 11.23 3.36 8.14
N SER A 152 10.93 2.49 9.10
CA SER A 152 11.74 1.32 9.46
C SER A 152 11.62 0.14 8.49
N CYS A 153 10.78 0.24 7.45
CA CYS A 153 10.51 -0.81 6.47
C CYS A 153 11.13 -0.44 5.12
N PRO A 154 12.43 -0.73 4.90
CA PRO A 154 13.10 -0.45 3.64
C PRO A 154 12.59 -1.39 2.53
N LEU A 155 12.82 -0.99 1.29
CA LEU A 155 12.64 -1.87 0.13
C LEU A 155 13.84 -2.79 -0.03
N ALA A 156 13.58 -4.05 -0.39
CA ALA A 156 14.61 -5.02 -0.75
C ALA A 156 14.96 -4.99 -2.25
N ARG A 157 14.20 -4.25 -3.06
CA ARG A 157 14.40 -4.08 -4.51
C ARG A 157 13.77 -2.76 -5.00
N PRO A 158 14.08 -2.30 -6.23
CA PRO A 158 13.40 -1.15 -6.82
C PRO A 158 11.89 -1.34 -6.90
N LEU A 159 11.15 -0.24 -6.71
CA LEU A 159 9.69 -0.18 -6.84
C LEU A 159 9.23 -0.47 -8.27
N PHE A 160 9.86 0.18 -9.25
CA PHE A 160 9.51 0.03 -10.66
C PHE A 160 9.75 -1.42 -11.11
N GLU A 161 8.72 -2.03 -11.70
CA GLU A 161 8.85 -3.32 -12.41
C GLU A 161 8.77 -3.10 -13.91
N THR A 162 7.64 -2.60 -14.42
CA THR A 162 7.43 -2.38 -15.85
C THR A 162 6.24 -1.46 -16.11
N THR A 163 6.06 -1.08 -17.38
CA THR A 163 4.84 -0.47 -17.92
C THR A 163 4.28 -1.38 -19.00
N LEU A 164 2.97 -1.60 -19.03
CA LEU A 164 2.33 -2.45 -20.02
C LEU A 164 0.91 -1.97 -20.34
N THR A 165 0.39 -2.41 -21.47
CA THR A 165 -0.98 -2.14 -21.91
C THR A 165 -1.83 -3.40 -21.72
N SER A 166 -3.03 -3.25 -21.19
CA SER A 166 -3.94 -4.38 -20.92
C SER A 166 -5.40 -3.94 -20.98
N GLU A 167 -6.33 -4.91 -21.05
CA GLU A 167 -7.76 -4.65 -21.04
C GLU A 167 -8.32 -4.33 -19.65
N SER A 168 -7.68 -4.86 -18.59
CA SER A 168 -8.07 -4.64 -17.20
C SER A 168 -6.86 -4.72 -16.27
N ALA A 169 -7.00 -4.19 -15.05
CA ALA A 169 -5.98 -4.27 -14.00
C ALA A 169 -5.70 -5.73 -13.61
N LEU A 170 -6.73 -6.59 -13.61
CA LEU A 170 -6.58 -8.01 -13.35
C LEU A 170 -5.74 -8.70 -14.44
N ALA A 171 -6.02 -8.40 -15.71
CA ALA A 171 -5.25 -8.94 -16.83
C ALA A 171 -3.81 -8.38 -16.88
N ALA A 172 -3.61 -7.14 -16.40
CA ALA A 172 -2.28 -6.53 -16.25
C ALA A 172 -1.46 -7.16 -15.12
N LEU A 173 -2.12 -7.62 -14.05
CA LEU A 173 -1.48 -8.30 -12.91
C LEU A 173 -1.26 -9.80 -13.16
N ALA A 174 -2.11 -10.48 -13.95
CA ALA A 174 -1.64 -11.59 -14.79
C ALA A 174 -0.51 -11.06 -15.70
N GLN A 175 0.09 -11.70 -16.70
CA GLN A 175 1.36 -11.22 -17.32
C GLN A 175 2.59 -11.01 -16.38
N ILE A 176 2.46 -10.67 -15.09
CA ILE A 176 3.57 -10.39 -14.16
C ILE A 176 3.75 -11.50 -13.13
N GLY A 177 4.89 -12.18 -13.20
CA GLY A 177 5.26 -13.27 -12.29
C GLY A 177 4.37 -14.50 -12.45
N ASN A 178 4.24 -15.29 -11.39
CA ASN A 178 3.61 -16.62 -11.47
C ASN A 178 2.07 -16.61 -11.54
N HIS A 179 1.44 -15.45 -11.75
CA HIS A 179 -0.04 -15.29 -11.84
C HIS A 179 -0.84 -15.78 -10.61
N GLN A 180 -0.17 -15.99 -9.47
CA GLN A 180 -0.78 -16.51 -8.26
C GLN A 180 -1.01 -15.39 -7.25
N GLY A 181 -2.13 -15.46 -6.53
CA GLY A 181 -2.44 -14.56 -5.43
C GLY A 181 -3.86 -14.01 -5.48
N THR A 182 -4.27 -13.41 -4.36
CA THR A 182 -5.53 -12.68 -4.27
C THR A 182 -5.31 -11.24 -4.73
N VAL A 183 -6.17 -10.76 -5.62
CA VAL A 183 -6.17 -9.40 -6.14
C VAL A 183 -7.25 -8.56 -5.46
N TYR A 184 -6.87 -7.36 -5.05
CA TYR A 184 -7.74 -6.33 -4.47
C TYR A 184 -7.72 -5.10 -5.39
N SER A 185 -8.80 -4.85 -6.10
CA SER A 185 -8.85 -3.87 -7.18
C SER A 185 -9.86 -2.75 -6.92
N GLU A 186 -9.60 -1.56 -7.46
CA GLU A 186 -10.60 -0.48 -7.59
C GLU A 186 -11.52 -0.66 -8.78
N GLU A 187 -11.08 -1.43 -9.77
CA GLU A 187 -11.88 -1.82 -10.93
C GLU A 187 -12.64 -3.13 -10.61
N PRO A 188 -13.97 -3.18 -10.84
CA PRO A 188 -14.75 -4.40 -10.66
C PRO A 188 -14.34 -5.47 -11.67
N SER A 189 -14.37 -6.75 -11.25
CA SER A 189 -14.16 -7.88 -12.15
C SER A 189 -15.32 -8.88 -12.06
N LYS A 190 -15.45 -9.74 -13.07
CA LYS A 190 -16.39 -10.86 -13.02
C LYS A 190 -16.11 -11.72 -11.79
N CYS A 191 -17.16 -12.10 -11.06
CA CYS A 191 -17.10 -12.89 -9.82
C CYS A 191 -16.32 -12.25 -8.65
N ALA A 192 -16.03 -10.95 -8.70
CA ALA A 192 -15.37 -10.29 -7.57
C ALA A 192 -16.28 -10.19 -6.35
N ILE A 193 -15.70 -10.35 -5.16
CA ILE A 193 -16.38 -10.11 -3.89
C ILE A 193 -16.17 -8.65 -3.51
N GLU A 194 -17.24 -7.93 -3.22
CA GLU A 194 -17.16 -6.56 -2.73
C GLU A 194 -16.76 -6.50 -1.26
N LEU A 195 -15.77 -5.67 -0.94
CA LEU A 195 -15.32 -5.41 0.42
C LEU A 195 -15.38 -3.90 0.69
N LYS A 196 -15.79 -3.52 1.89
CA LYS A 196 -15.70 -2.13 2.37
C LYS A 196 -14.37 -1.93 3.09
N LYS A 197 -13.64 -0.88 2.72
CA LYS A 197 -12.36 -0.51 3.35
C LYS A 197 -12.30 0.98 3.64
N ARG A 198 -11.76 1.37 4.80
CA ARG A 198 -11.62 2.77 5.22
C ARG A 198 -10.21 3.30 5.01
N ASP A 199 -9.86 3.54 3.74
CA ASP A 199 -8.49 3.90 3.33
C ASP A 199 -8.41 5.05 2.31
N VAL A 200 -9.49 5.80 2.10
CA VAL A 200 -9.47 7.03 1.28
C VAL A 200 -9.08 8.24 2.14
N PRO A 201 -7.93 8.90 1.94
CA PRO A 201 -7.58 10.11 2.68
C PRO A 201 -8.60 11.23 2.45
N ILE A 202 -9.07 11.87 3.52
CA ILE A 202 -9.97 13.03 3.42
C ILE A 202 -9.12 14.31 3.37
N THR A 203 -9.01 14.95 2.21
CA THR A 203 -8.11 16.10 2.00
C THR A 203 -8.36 17.27 2.98
N HIS A 204 -9.62 17.57 3.28
CA HIS A 204 -10.01 18.69 4.15
C HIS A 204 -10.01 18.33 5.65
N GLN A 205 -9.84 17.05 6.01
CA GLN A 205 -9.73 16.59 7.40
C GLN A 205 -8.44 15.78 7.56
N PRO A 206 -7.33 16.43 8.00
CA PRO A 206 -6.04 15.79 8.03
C PRO A 206 -6.07 14.54 8.91
N ARG A 207 -5.43 13.46 8.43
CA ARG A 207 -5.32 12.17 9.13
C ARG A 207 -6.66 11.47 9.39
N GLN A 208 -7.71 11.82 8.65
CA GLN A 208 -8.98 11.09 8.63
C GLN A 208 -9.16 10.36 7.29
N PHE A 209 -9.93 9.27 7.33
CA PHE A 209 -10.13 8.40 6.18
C PHE A 209 -11.62 8.12 5.95
N ALA A 210 -12.03 8.04 4.69
CA ALA A 210 -13.37 7.65 4.27
C ALA A 210 -13.39 6.21 3.74
N SER A 211 -14.59 5.63 3.71
CA SER A 211 -14.82 4.27 3.21
C SER A 211 -14.91 4.25 1.68
N ARG A 212 -14.43 3.16 1.08
CA ARG A 212 -14.59 2.82 -0.34
C ARG A 212 -14.89 1.35 -0.53
N THR A 213 -15.33 0.99 -1.74
CA THR A 213 -15.45 -0.41 -2.16
C THR A 213 -14.14 -0.87 -2.80
N VAL A 214 -13.74 -2.09 -2.48
CA VAL A 214 -12.62 -2.82 -3.09
C VAL A 214 -13.14 -4.15 -3.59
N TYR A 215 -12.73 -4.56 -4.78
CA TYR A 215 -13.15 -5.79 -5.43
C TYR A 215 -12.08 -6.87 -5.25
N LEU A 216 -12.42 -7.96 -4.56
CA LEU A 216 -11.54 -9.11 -4.32
C LEU A 216 -11.75 -10.17 -5.39
N THR A 217 -10.65 -10.60 -6.03
CA THR A 217 -10.64 -11.68 -7.03
C THR A 217 -9.51 -12.66 -6.72
N THR A 218 -9.81 -13.95 -6.62
CA THR A 218 -8.80 -15.01 -6.46
C THR A 218 -8.37 -15.53 -7.82
N SER A 219 -7.05 -15.60 -8.09
CA SER A 219 -6.57 -16.03 -9.40
C SER A 219 -6.72 -17.52 -9.67
N GLN A 220 -6.94 -18.34 -8.63
CA GLN A 220 -7.49 -19.70 -8.71
C GLN A 220 -8.33 -19.99 -7.47
N GLY A 221 -9.49 -20.61 -7.66
CA GLY A 221 -10.55 -20.73 -6.67
C GLY A 221 -10.15 -21.53 -5.43
N VAL A 222 -9.71 -20.84 -4.38
CA VAL A 222 -10.19 -21.06 -3.01
C VAL A 222 -10.21 -19.68 -2.33
N PRO A 223 -11.35 -19.21 -1.81
CA PRO A 223 -11.38 -17.98 -1.03
C PRO A 223 -10.52 -18.16 0.22
N HIS A 224 -9.43 -17.40 0.33
CA HIS A 224 -8.74 -17.24 1.61
C HIS A 224 -9.61 -16.33 2.49
N VAL A 225 -10.38 -16.95 3.38
CA VAL A 225 -11.09 -16.25 4.46
C VAL A 225 -10.07 -16.04 5.59
N PRO A 226 -9.74 -14.79 5.98
CA PRO A 226 -8.92 -14.56 7.15
C PRO A 226 -9.68 -15.07 8.39
N GLN A 227 -9.03 -15.93 9.18
CA GLN A 227 -9.46 -16.19 10.57
C GLN A 227 -9.07 -15.02 11.46
#